data_AF-A0A1J3J1I7-F1
#
_entry.id   AF-A0A1J3J1I7-F1
#
_cell.length_a   1.000
_cell.length_b   1.000
_cell.length_c   1.000
_cell.angle_alpha   90.00
_cell.angle_beta   90.00
_cell.angle_gamma   90.00
#
_symmetry.space_group_name_H-M   'P 1'
#
loop_
_entity.id
_entity.type
_entity.pdbx_description
1 polymer ?
#
loop_
_entity_poly.entity_id
_entity_poly.type
_entity_poly.pdbx_seq_one_letter_code
_entity_poly.pdbx_strand_id
1 'polypeptide(L)'
;LKEKKLENTDVFKRVHVVYSLSKDLGLPGFRVGVIYSNDDIVVAAATKMSSFGLISSQTQYLLSALLSDKNFTRNYLEENQIRLKKRHKKLVSGLETAGIECLKSNGGLFCWVDMRHLLTSNTFEAEIELWKKIVYEVKLNISPGSSCHCNEP
;
A
#
# COMPACT_ATOMS: atom_id res chain seq x y z
N LEU A 1 -18.61 -2.84 11.47
CA LEU A 1 -19.50 -4.01 11.28
C LEU A 1 -20.25 -4.36 12.57
N LYS A 2 -19.56 -4.50 13.72
CA LYS A 2 -20.17 -4.70 15.05
C LYS A 2 -21.16 -3.61 15.47
N GLU A 3 -20.81 -2.34 15.25
CA GLU A 3 -21.68 -1.20 15.64
C GLU A 3 -22.97 -1.07 14.82
N LYS A 4 -23.05 -1.71 13.64
CA LYS A 4 -24.22 -1.67 12.75
C LYS A 4 -25.10 -2.92 12.84
N LYS A 5 -24.83 -3.86 13.76
CA LYS A 5 -25.55 -5.15 13.91
C LYS A 5 -25.72 -5.94 12.60
N LEU A 6 -24.75 -5.88 11.70
CA LEU A 6 -24.82 -6.54 10.38
C LEU A 6 -24.40 -8.02 10.40
N GLU A 7 -24.03 -8.56 11.56
CA GLU A 7 -23.49 -9.92 11.71
C GLU A 7 -24.46 -11.01 11.20
N ASN A 8 -25.77 -10.75 11.23
CA ASN A 8 -26.81 -11.66 10.74
C ASN A 8 -27.28 -11.35 9.31
N THR A 9 -26.54 -10.57 8.53
CA THR A 9 -26.92 -10.22 7.15
C THR A 9 -26.09 -10.97 6.12
N ASP A 10 -26.67 -11.26 4.96
CA ASP A 10 -25.94 -11.85 3.83
C ASP A 10 -24.78 -11.00 3.33
N VAL A 11 -24.76 -9.70 3.66
CA VAL A 11 -23.63 -8.81 3.34
C VAL A 11 -22.39 -9.19 4.15
N PHE A 12 -22.54 -9.67 5.39
CA PHE A 12 -21.42 -9.99 6.26
C PHE A 12 -20.51 -11.10 5.72
N LYS A 13 -21.10 -12.08 5.03
CA LYS A 13 -20.39 -13.17 4.34
C LYS A 13 -19.73 -12.73 3.03
N ARG A 14 -20.15 -11.61 2.45
CA ARG A 14 -19.62 -11.09 1.17
C ARG A 14 -18.50 -10.06 1.35
N VAL A 15 -18.04 -9.86 2.59
CA VAL A 15 -16.91 -8.98 2.90
C VAL A 15 -15.70 -9.83 3.26
N HIS A 16 -14.63 -9.67 2.50
CA HIS A 16 -13.37 -10.38 2.68
C HIS A 16 -12.23 -9.36 2.77
N VAL A 17 -11.20 -9.67 3.56
CA VAL A 17 -10.03 -8.82 3.75
C VAL A 17 -8.79 -9.57 3.29
N VAL A 18 -7.98 -8.90 2.47
CA VAL A 18 -6.66 -9.37 2.07
C VAL A 18 -5.61 -8.52 2.78
N TYR A 19 -4.61 -9.18 3.37
CA TYR A 19 -3.58 -8.51 4.15
C TYR A 19 -2.20 -9.13 3.89
N SER A 20 -1.14 -8.37 4.12
CA SER A 20 0.25 -8.84 4.01
C SER A 20 1.18 -8.00 4.86
N LEU A 21 2.22 -8.63 5.41
CA LEU A 21 3.29 -7.95 6.17
C LEU A 21 4.34 -7.25 5.29
N SER A 22 4.09 -7.18 3.98
CA SER A 22 5.08 -6.71 3.00
C SER A 22 5.36 -5.22 3.07
N LYS A 23 4.41 -4.41 3.54
CA LYS A 23 4.46 -2.94 3.40
C LYS A 23 4.52 -2.24 4.75
N ASP A 24 3.69 -2.66 5.68
CA ASP A 24 3.58 -2.14 7.03
C ASP A 24 4.75 -2.57 7.91
N LEU A 25 5.11 -3.86 7.93
CA LEU A 25 6.29 -4.38 8.62
C LEU A 25 7.57 -4.30 7.77
N GLY A 26 7.44 -3.99 6.48
CA GLY A 26 8.58 -3.93 5.56
C GLY A 26 9.24 -5.28 5.31
N LEU A 27 8.47 -6.37 5.37
CA LEU A 27 8.96 -7.74 5.17
C LEU A 27 8.44 -8.36 3.86
N PRO A 28 8.60 -7.71 2.69
CA PRO A 28 8.07 -8.27 1.46
C PRO A 28 8.69 -9.64 1.21
N GLY A 29 10.01 -9.80 1.43
CA GLY A 29 10.79 -11.01 1.18
C GLY A 29 10.27 -12.29 1.86
N PHE A 30 9.53 -12.13 2.95
CA PHE A 30 9.04 -13.26 3.75
C PHE A 30 7.75 -13.88 3.19
N ARG A 31 7.15 -13.24 2.17
CA ARG A 31 5.99 -13.78 1.43
C ARG A 31 4.80 -14.14 2.34
N VAL A 32 4.51 -13.29 3.34
CA VAL A 32 3.40 -13.49 4.27
C VAL A 32 2.16 -12.77 3.76
N GLY A 33 1.18 -13.54 3.30
CA GLY A 33 -0.15 -13.08 2.89
C GLY A 33 -1.25 -13.77 3.70
N VAL A 34 -2.34 -13.05 3.95
CA VAL A 34 -3.46 -13.50 4.76
C VAL A 34 -4.76 -13.18 4.04
N ILE A 35 -5.67 -14.15 4.02
CA ILE A 35 -7.07 -13.97 3.61
C ILE A 35 -7.92 -14.13 4.88
N TYR A 36 -8.78 -13.16 5.14
CA TYR A 36 -9.77 -13.21 6.19
C TYR A 36 -11.17 -13.10 5.57
N SER A 37 -12.06 -14.02 5.93
CA SER A 37 -13.42 -14.10 5.42
C SER A 37 -14.35 -14.60 6.52
N ASN A 38 -15.59 -14.10 6.55
CA ASN A 38 -16.65 -14.65 7.41
C ASN A 38 -17.50 -15.73 6.69
N ASP A 39 -17.20 -16.02 5.42
CA ASP A 39 -17.81 -17.10 4.66
C ASP A 39 -16.93 -18.35 4.71
N ASP A 40 -17.44 -19.40 5.36
CA ASP A 40 -16.77 -20.68 5.54
C ASP A 40 -16.45 -21.38 4.21
N ILE A 41 -17.26 -21.18 3.17
CA ILE A 41 -17.00 -21.74 1.83
C ILE A 41 -15.75 -21.10 1.25
N VAL A 42 -15.63 -19.77 1.38
CA VAL A 42 -14.45 -19.02 0.95
C VAL A 42 -13.23 -19.42 1.75
N VAL A 43 -13.34 -19.57 3.08
CA VAL A 43 -12.24 -20.03 3.94
C VAL A 43 -11.77 -21.42 3.50
N ALA A 44 -12.68 -22.39 3.37
CA ALA A 44 -12.35 -23.76 3.00
C ALA A 44 -11.70 -23.85 1.61
N ALA A 45 -12.22 -23.12 0.62
CA ALA A 45 -11.63 -23.06 -0.71
C ALA A 45 -10.24 -22.42 -0.69
N ALA A 46 -10.09 -21.27 -0.02
CA ALA A 46 -8.81 -20.57 0.10
C ALA A 46 -7.76 -21.42 0.84
N THR A 47 -8.13 -22.16 1.89
CA THR A 47 -7.22 -23.08 2.59
C THR A 47 -6.72 -24.19 1.67
N LYS A 48 -7.59 -24.80 0.86
CA LYS A 48 -7.17 -25.84 -0.10
C LYS A 48 -6.22 -25.26 -1.14
N MET A 49 -6.53 -24.07 -1.68
CA MET A 49 -5.68 -23.37 -2.64
C MET A 49 -4.34 -22.89 -2.04
N SER A 50 -4.30 -22.61 -0.73
CA SER A 50 -3.09 -22.14 -0.04
C SER A 50 -1.93 -23.13 -0.11
N SER A 51 -2.22 -24.41 -0.36
CA SER A 51 -1.21 -25.47 -0.54
C SER A 51 -0.19 -25.16 -1.62
N PHE A 52 -0.54 -24.34 -2.64
CA PHE A 52 0.38 -23.92 -3.70
C PHE A 52 1.29 -22.75 -3.34
N GLY A 53 1.10 -22.14 -2.15
CA GLY A 53 1.81 -20.92 -1.75
C GLY A 53 1.92 -20.77 -0.23
N LEU A 54 2.14 -21.88 0.48
CA LEU A 54 2.25 -21.87 1.93
C LEU A 54 3.42 -21.02 2.40
N ILE A 55 3.22 -20.34 3.53
CA ILE A 55 4.29 -19.59 4.20
C ILE A 55 5.28 -20.59 4.79
N SER A 56 6.59 -20.33 4.63
CA SER A 56 7.65 -21.13 5.27
C SER A 56 7.40 -21.30 6.77
N SER A 57 7.47 -22.53 7.28
CA SER A 57 7.27 -22.83 8.70
C SER A 57 8.24 -22.08 9.60
N GLN A 58 9.49 -21.88 9.16
CA GLN A 58 10.48 -21.06 9.87
C GLN A 58 10.03 -19.59 9.97
N THR A 59 9.50 -19.04 8.88
CA THR A 59 8.95 -17.67 8.86
C THR A 59 7.72 -17.57 9.78
N GLN A 60 6.85 -18.58 9.79
CA GLN A 60 5.71 -18.62 10.71
C GLN A 60 6.16 -18.62 12.18
N TYR A 61 7.17 -19.41 12.53
CA TYR A 61 7.71 -19.47 13.89
C TYR A 61 8.37 -18.15 14.31
N LEU A 62 9.17 -17.54 13.44
CA LEU A 62 9.79 -16.25 13.70
C LEU A 62 8.74 -15.15 13.94
N LEU A 63 7.74 -15.07 13.05
CA LEU A 63 6.71 -14.05 13.13
C LEU A 63 5.76 -14.27 14.28
N SER A 64 5.47 -15.52 14.66
CA SER A 64 4.65 -15.79 15.84
C SER A 64 5.32 -15.27 17.11
N ALA A 65 6.63 -15.48 17.27
CA ALA A 65 7.39 -14.92 18.39
C ALA A 65 7.40 -13.39 18.37
N LEU A 66 7.70 -12.79 17.22
CA LEU A 66 7.80 -11.32 17.07
C LEU A 66 6.45 -10.62 17.31
N LEU A 67 5.37 -11.13 16.72
CA LEU A 67 4.04 -10.51 16.79
C LEU A 67 3.31 -10.80 18.11
N SER A 68 3.76 -11.80 18.87
CA SER A 68 3.24 -12.07 20.21
C SER A 68 3.77 -11.07 21.24
N ASP A 69 4.93 -10.45 21.00
CA ASP A 69 5.46 -9.37 21.86
C ASP A 69 4.61 -8.09 21.71
N LYS A 70 3.79 -7.83 22.73
CA LYS A 70 2.89 -6.66 22.79
C LYS A 70 3.64 -5.34 22.96
N ASN A 71 4.81 -5.36 23.58
CA ASN A 71 5.63 -4.16 23.72
C ASN A 71 6.26 -3.81 22.37
N PHE A 72 6.82 -4.80 21.68
CA PHE A 72 7.35 -4.61 20.33
C PHE A 72 6.27 -4.10 19.38
N THR A 73 5.13 -4.78 19.28
CA THR A 73 4.07 -4.43 18.31
C THR A 73 3.50 -3.04 18.55
N ARG A 74 3.23 -2.65 19.80
CA ARG A 74 2.77 -1.28 20.12
C ARG A 74 3.80 -0.23 19.75
N ASN A 75 5.04 -0.40 20.18
CA ASN A 75 6.12 0.55 19.89
C ASN A 75 6.40 0.65 18.39
N TYR A 76 6.36 -0.46 17.67
CA TYR A 76 6.56 -0.49 16.22
C TYR A 76 5.49 0.32 15.49
N LEU A 77 4.21 0.12 15.84
CA LEU A 77 3.10 0.85 15.23
C LEU A 77 3.20 2.36 15.45
N GLU A 78 3.44 2.78 16.70
CA GLU A 78 3.59 4.19 17.06
C GLU A 78 4.78 4.83 16.31
N GLU A 79 5.95 4.21 16.37
CA GLU A 79 7.17 4.74 15.77
C GLU A 79 7.11 4.76 14.24
N ASN A 80 6.52 3.71 13.62
CA ASN A 80 6.36 3.65 12.18
C ASN A 80 5.45 4.79 11.68
N GLN A 81 4.32 5.04 12.36
CA GLN A 81 3.41 6.14 12.01
C GLN A 81 4.10 7.51 12.15
N ILE A 82 4.86 7.73 13.23
CA ILE A 82 5.61 8.98 13.43
C ILE A 82 6.61 9.20 12.30
N ARG A 83 7.40 8.17 11.95
CA ARG A 83 8.42 8.25 10.90
C ARG A 83 7.80 8.47 9.51
N LEU A 84 6.74 7.74 9.18
CA LEU A 84 6.04 7.89 7.91
C LEU A 84 5.44 9.30 7.77
N LYS A 85 4.77 9.80 8.81
CA LYS A 85 4.21 11.16 8.80
C LYS A 85 5.30 12.22 8.61
N LYS A 86 6.43 12.08 9.31
CA LYS A 86 7.58 12.99 9.16
C LYS A 86 8.16 12.94 7.74
N ARG A 87 8.31 11.74 7.16
CA ARG A 87 8.83 11.55 5.80
C ARG A 87 7.89 12.13 4.75
N HIS A 88 6.59 11.84 4.86
CA HIS A 88 5.54 12.38 3.99
C HIS A 88 5.57 13.91 4.01
N LYS A 89 5.56 14.53 5.21
CA LYS A 89 5.62 15.99 5.34
C LYS A 89 6.85 16.58 4.66
N LYS A 90 8.02 15.96 4.83
CA LYS A 90 9.27 16.42 4.21
C LYS A 90 9.21 16.35 2.67
N LEU A 91 8.64 15.29 2.11
CA LEU A 91 8.49 15.13 0.66
C LEU A 91 7.53 16.19 0.11
N VAL A 92 6.33 16.29 0.68
CA VAL A 92 5.29 17.23 0.23
C VAL A 92 5.77 18.68 0.32
N SER A 93 6.38 19.09 1.45
CA SER A 93 6.89 20.47 1.57
C SER A 93 8.01 20.78 0.56
N GLY A 94 8.82 19.78 0.21
CA GLY A 94 9.87 19.93 -0.80
C GLY A 94 9.30 20.12 -2.21
N LEU A 95 8.26 19.35 -2.56
CA LEU A 95 7.55 19.46 -3.82
C LEU A 95 6.80 20.81 -3.92
N GLU A 96 6.13 21.22 -2.85
CA GLU A 96 5.44 22.52 -2.78
C GLU A 96 6.41 23.68 -3.01
N THR A 97 7.62 23.62 -2.45
CA THR A 97 8.67 24.63 -2.68
C THR A 97 9.11 24.70 -4.15
N ALA A 98 9.00 23.59 -4.88
CA ALA A 98 9.26 23.51 -6.32
C ALA A 98 8.03 23.85 -7.19
N GLY A 99 6.92 24.29 -6.59
CA GLY A 99 5.67 24.60 -7.29
C GLY A 99 4.85 23.37 -7.69
N ILE A 100 5.15 22.20 -7.11
CA ILE A 100 4.49 20.93 -7.45
C ILE A 100 3.55 20.53 -6.31
N GLU A 101 2.27 20.35 -6.63
CA GLU A 101 1.24 19.98 -5.67
C GLU A 101 1.13 18.46 -5.50
N CYS A 102 0.57 18.02 -4.38
CA CYS A 102 0.30 16.61 -4.09
C CYS A 102 -1.14 16.42 -3.63
N LEU A 103 -1.78 15.33 -4.07
CA LEU A 103 -3.06 14.91 -3.54
C LEU A 103 -2.94 14.65 -2.03
N LYS A 104 -3.84 15.24 -1.26
CA LYS A 104 -3.87 15.05 0.20
C LYS A 104 -4.13 13.59 0.55
N SER A 105 -3.19 12.98 1.25
CA SER A 105 -3.27 11.58 1.70
C SER A 105 -2.94 11.45 3.19
N ASN A 106 -3.40 10.36 3.82
CA ASN A 106 -3.18 10.05 5.23
C ASN A 106 -2.58 8.66 5.46
N GLY A 107 -2.23 7.94 4.39
CA GLY A 107 -1.67 6.60 4.45
C GLY A 107 -0.94 6.23 3.17
N GLY A 108 -0.16 5.15 3.24
CA GLY A 108 0.70 4.70 2.14
C GLY A 108 2.18 5.04 2.36
N LEU A 109 3.00 4.62 1.39
CA LEU A 109 4.45 4.83 1.37
C LEU A 109 4.88 5.73 0.20
N PHE A 110 3.93 6.46 -0.38
CA PHE A 110 4.06 7.25 -1.59
C PHE A 110 3.13 8.48 -1.53
N CYS A 111 3.34 9.43 -2.42
CA CYS A 111 2.45 10.57 -2.65
C CYS A 111 1.97 10.54 -4.10
N TRP A 112 0.72 10.94 -4.33
CA TRP A 112 0.22 11.18 -5.67
C TRP A 112 0.47 12.64 -6.03
N VAL A 113 1.37 12.87 -6.99
CA VAL A 113 1.94 14.19 -7.28
C VAL A 113 1.29 14.73 -8.56
N ASP A 114 0.88 15.99 -8.54
CA ASP A 114 0.28 16.67 -9.70
C ASP A 114 1.36 17.47 -10.46
N MET A 115 1.67 16.98 -11.66
CA MET A 115 2.63 17.61 -12.57
C MET A 115 1.97 18.08 -13.86
N ARG A 116 0.64 18.21 -13.91
CA ARG A 116 -0.11 18.57 -15.13
C ARG A 116 0.35 19.90 -15.74
N HIS A 117 0.75 20.85 -14.90
CA HIS A 117 1.28 22.15 -15.31
C HIS A 117 2.64 22.08 -16.03
N LEU A 118 3.33 20.94 -15.96
CA LEU A 118 4.62 20.70 -16.65
C LEU A 118 4.44 19.95 -17.98
N LEU A 119 3.22 19.50 -18.30
CA LEU A 119 2.93 18.84 -19.55
C LEU A 119 2.91 19.87 -20.69
N THR A 120 3.45 19.49 -21.85
CA THR A 120 3.38 20.32 -23.06
C THR A 120 1.98 20.37 -23.66
N SER A 121 1.18 19.32 -23.44
CA SER A 121 -0.22 19.19 -23.84
C SER A 121 -0.92 18.22 -22.88
N ASN A 122 -2.25 18.33 -22.74
CA ASN A 122 -3.03 17.45 -21.88
C ASN A 122 -3.27 16.07 -22.54
N THR A 123 -2.20 15.32 -22.78
CA THR A 123 -2.23 13.99 -23.42
C THR A 123 -1.23 13.02 -22.77
N PHE A 124 -1.49 11.72 -22.86
CA PHE A 124 -0.61 10.68 -22.30
C PHE A 124 0.76 10.65 -22.97
N GLU A 125 0.88 11.07 -24.23
CA GLU A 125 2.17 11.20 -24.91
C GLU A 125 3.04 12.27 -24.23
N ALA A 126 2.45 13.40 -23.83
CA ALA A 126 3.16 14.44 -23.09
C ALA A 126 3.57 13.98 -21.68
N GLU A 127 2.74 13.17 -21.02
CA GLU A 127 3.08 12.53 -19.73
C GLU A 127 4.31 11.64 -19.86
N ILE A 128 4.38 10.80 -20.90
CA ILE A 128 5.52 9.92 -21.15
C ILE A 128 6.79 10.71 -21.51
N GLU A 129 6.67 11.80 -22.28
CA GLU A 129 7.79 12.68 -22.57
C GLU A 129 8.33 13.36 -21.30
N LEU A 130 7.45 13.86 -20.43
CA LEU A 130 7.84 14.40 -19.13
C LEU A 130 8.50 13.32 -18.26
N TRP A 131 7.92 12.12 -18.20
CA TRP A 131 8.48 10.99 -17.46
C TRP A 131 9.89 10.61 -17.94
N LYS A 132 10.12 10.55 -19.26
CA LYS A 132 11.45 10.32 -19.83
C LYS A 132 12.45 11.38 -19.38
N LYS A 133 12.08 12.67 -19.39
CA LYS A 133 12.97 13.74 -18.88
C LYS A 133 13.31 13.55 -17.40
N ILE A 134 12.33 13.20 -16.57
CA ILE A 134 12.56 12.94 -15.15
C ILE A 134 13.53 11.76 -14.94
N VAL A 135 13.37 10.68 -15.72
CA VAL A 135 14.25 9.50 -15.62
C VAL A 135 15.64 9.77 -16.18
N TYR A 136 15.74 10.33 -17.38
CA TYR A 136 17.02 10.45 -18.09
C TYR A 136 17.81 11.72 -17.75
N GLU A 137 17.16 12.83 -17.43
CA GLU A 137 17.82 14.10 -17.11
C GLU A 137 17.89 14.33 -15.59
N VAL A 138 16.75 14.21 -14.89
CA VAL A 138 16.67 14.44 -13.43
C VAL A 138 17.18 13.23 -12.63
N LYS A 139 17.29 12.05 -13.26
CA LYS A 139 17.76 10.79 -12.65
C LYS A 139 16.88 10.29 -11.50
N LEU A 140 15.58 10.56 -11.56
CA LEU A 140 14.60 10.05 -10.60
C LEU A 140 13.72 9.01 -11.26
N ASN A 141 13.61 7.83 -10.64
CA ASN A 141 12.67 6.81 -11.08
C ASN A 141 11.33 7.01 -10.37
N ILE A 142 10.31 7.37 -11.15
CA ILE A 142 8.93 7.54 -10.68
C ILE A 142 7.98 6.73 -11.57
N SER A 143 6.76 6.53 -11.11
CA SER A 143 5.71 5.85 -11.89
C SER A 143 4.79 6.90 -12.53
N PRO A 144 4.61 6.87 -13.86
CA PRO A 144 3.66 7.74 -14.55
C PRO A 144 2.21 7.29 -14.24
N GLY A 145 1.26 8.22 -14.18
CA GLY A 145 -0.14 7.96 -13.83
C GLY A 145 -0.81 6.94 -14.75
N SER A 146 -0.45 6.97 -16.04
CA SER A 146 -0.84 5.98 -17.06
C SER A 146 -0.52 4.52 -16.67
N SER A 147 0.59 4.27 -15.97
CA SER A 147 0.94 2.92 -15.47
C SER A 147 0.00 2.41 -14.37
N CYS A 148 -0.75 3.31 -13.73
CA CYS A 148 -1.77 3.00 -12.74
C CYS A 148 -3.19 3.16 -13.30
N HIS A 149 -3.35 3.24 -14.62
CA HIS A 149 -4.62 3.46 -15.31
C HIS A 149 -5.35 4.74 -14.86
N CYS A 150 -4.59 5.81 -14.59
CA CYS A 150 -5.19 7.13 -14.40
C CYS A 150 -5.94 7.58 -15.66
N ASN A 151 -7.10 8.20 -15.49
CA ASN A 151 -7.90 8.71 -16.62
C ASN A 151 -7.41 10.06 -17.14
N GLU A 152 -6.56 10.74 -16.37
CA GLU A 152 -5.95 12.02 -16.72
C GLU A 152 -4.43 11.83 -16.82
N PRO A 153 -3.77 12.49 -17.80
CA PRO A 153 -2.32 12.48 -17.94
C PRO A 153 -1.60 13.37 -16.92
#